data_AF-A0A7J6SWN6-F1
#
_entry.id   AF-A0A7J6SWN6-F1
#
_cell.length_a   1.000
_cell.length_b   1.000
_cell.length_c   1.000
_cell.angle_alpha   90.00
_cell.angle_beta   90.00
_cell.angle_gamma   90.00
#
_symmetry.space_group_name_H-M   'P 1'
#
loop_
_entity.id
_entity.type
_entity.pdbx_description
1 polymer ?
#
loop_
_entity_poly.entity_id
_entity_poly.type
_entity_poly.pdbx_seq_one_letter_code
_entity_poly.pdbx_strand_id
1 'polypeptide(L)'
;MLSTAAILITVIMSATPKAKQQKLAAKGAITFVTGNVNKLREVQQIIGDTIKFDNVKLDLPEYQGASPEEISKQKCLEAYNRLDGCNKVMVEDTCLGFNAMHGLPGPYM
;
A
#
# COMPACT_ATOMS: atom_id res chain seq x y z
N MET A 1 -7.69 56.81 5.79
CA MET A 1 -8.07 55.75 4.85
C MET A 1 -7.22 54.54 5.18
N LEU A 2 -7.87 53.46 5.62
CA LEU A 2 -7.23 52.26 6.15
C LEU A 2 -6.35 51.60 5.07
N SER A 3 -5.09 51.34 5.43
CA SER A 3 -4.23 50.39 4.75
C SER A 3 -4.36 49.06 5.48
N THR A 4 -4.90 48.03 4.81
CA THR A 4 -4.78 46.62 5.21
C THR A 4 -5.33 45.72 4.10
N ALA A 5 -4.76 44.51 4.04
CA ALA A 5 -5.12 43.34 3.23
C ALA A 5 -4.68 43.37 1.76
N ALA A 6 -4.08 42.33 1.19
CA ALA A 6 -3.55 41.09 1.75
C ALA A 6 -2.58 40.55 0.70
N ILE A 7 -1.52 39.95 1.20
CA ILE A 7 -0.53 39.18 0.47
C ILE A 7 -1.26 38.16 -0.42
N LEU A 8 -1.10 38.31 -1.74
CA LEU A 8 -1.48 37.35 -2.76
C LEU A 8 -0.50 36.17 -2.69
N ILE A 9 -0.58 35.38 -1.61
CA ILE A 9 -0.08 33.99 -1.65
C ILE A 9 -1.23 33.19 -2.24
N THR A 10 -1.20 33.08 -3.56
CA THR A 10 -1.85 31.97 -4.25
C THR A 10 -1.11 30.71 -3.81
N VAL A 11 -1.50 30.15 -2.66
CA VAL A 11 -1.27 28.73 -2.39
C VAL A 11 -2.08 28.04 -3.48
N ILE A 12 -1.40 27.61 -4.53
CA ILE A 12 -1.92 26.61 -5.44
C ILE A 12 -2.00 25.35 -4.58
N MET A 13 -3.06 25.24 -3.77
CA MET A 13 -3.54 23.95 -3.31
C MET A 13 -3.98 23.26 -4.58
N SER A 14 -3.07 22.52 -5.21
CA SER A 14 -3.45 21.45 -6.10
C SER A 14 -4.42 20.60 -5.29
N ALA A 15 -5.70 20.75 -5.61
CA ALA A 15 -6.73 19.87 -5.12
C ALA A 15 -6.33 18.46 -5.58
N THR A 16 -5.73 17.70 -4.67
CA THR A 16 -5.65 16.25 -4.85
C THR A 16 -7.10 15.77 -4.97
N PRO A 17 -7.43 15.03 -6.03
CA PRO A 17 -8.77 14.48 -6.16
C PRO A 17 -9.04 13.64 -4.91
N LYS A 18 -10.18 13.90 -4.24
CA LYS A 18 -10.64 13.13 -3.08
C LYS A 18 -10.68 11.66 -3.48
N ALA A 19 -9.67 10.90 -3.05
CA ALA A 19 -9.68 9.45 -3.15
C ALA A 19 -10.92 8.96 -2.40
N LYS A 20 -11.64 7.99 -2.99
CA LYS A 20 -12.70 7.25 -2.26
C LYS A 20 -12.11 6.84 -0.92
N GLN A 21 -12.64 7.37 0.18
CA GLN A 21 -12.23 7.00 1.54
C GLN A 21 -12.41 5.49 1.69
N GLN A 22 -11.30 4.75 1.63
CA GLN A 22 -11.31 3.31 1.80
C GLN A 22 -11.34 3.03 3.30
N LYS A 23 -12.21 2.11 3.72
CA LYS A 23 -12.40 1.75 5.13
C LYS A 23 -11.09 1.18 5.69
N LEU A 24 -10.49 1.90 6.64
CA LEU A 24 -9.30 1.46 7.36
C LEU A 24 -9.62 0.32 8.33
N ALA A 25 -8.60 -0.49 8.63
CA ALA A 25 -8.68 -1.56 9.62
C ALA A 25 -9.05 -1.04 11.02
N ALA A 26 -9.65 -1.92 11.82
CA ALA A 26 -9.96 -1.63 13.21
C ALA A 26 -8.69 -1.34 14.02
N LYS A 27 -8.84 -0.52 15.08
CA LYS A 27 -7.72 -0.12 15.96
C LYS A 27 -6.98 -1.36 16.49
N GLY A 28 -5.72 -1.52 16.07
CA GLY A 28 -4.84 -2.62 16.50
C GLY A 28 -4.63 -3.73 15.46
N ALA A 29 -5.46 -3.79 14.41
CA ALA A 29 -5.31 -4.75 13.32
C ALA A 29 -4.26 -4.30 12.28
N ILE A 30 -3.73 -5.25 11.53
CA ILE A 30 -2.90 -5.02 10.34
C ILE A 30 -3.83 -4.95 9.12
N THR A 31 -3.69 -3.91 8.31
CA THR A 31 -4.40 -3.81 7.03
C THR A 31 -3.67 -4.61 5.97
N PHE A 32 -4.26 -5.74 5.55
CA PHE A 32 -3.74 -6.54 4.45
C PHE A 32 -4.33 -6.06 3.12
N VAL A 33 -3.46 -5.60 2.22
CA VAL A 33 -3.89 -5.11 0.91
C VAL A 33 -4.16 -6.28 -0.01
N THR A 34 -5.43 -6.68 -0.08
CA THR A 34 -5.89 -7.74 -0.98
C THR A 34 -7.38 -7.58 -1.28
N GLY A 35 -7.73 -7.83 -2.54
CA GLY A 35 -9.13 -8.01 -2.95
C GLY A 35 -9.64 -9.45 -2.80
N ASN A 36 -8.77 -10.41 -2.46
CA ASN A 36 -9.12 -11.82 -2.37
C ASN A 36 -9.35 -12.24 -0.92
N VAL A 37 -10.60 -12.55 -0.58
CA VAL A 37 -11.01 -13.01 0.76
C VAL A 37 -10.37 -14.34 1.16
N ASN A 38 -10.00 -15.20 0.20
CA ASN A 38 -9.33 -16.46 0.50
C ASN A 38 -7.89 -16.23 0.96
N LYS A 39 -7.18 -15.25 0.37
CA LYS A 39 -5.83 -14.86 0.83
C LYS A 39 -5.86 -14.35 2.28
N LEU A 40 -6.84 -13.53 2.64
CA LEU A 40 -7.01 -13.09 4.03
C LEU A 40 -7.22 -14.28 4.96
N ARG A 41 -8.08 -15.23 4.58
CA ARG A 41 -8.34 -16.44 5.36
C ARG A 41 -7.08 -17.29 5.53
N GLU A 42 -6.31 -17.49 4.46
CA GLU A 42 -5.04 -18.23 4.48
C GLU A 42 -4.05 -17.58 5.44
N VAL A 43 -3.85 -16.27 5.35
CA VAL A 43 -2.96 -15.52 6.26
C VAL A 43 -3.40 -15.67 7.72
N GLN A 44 -4.70 -15.53 8.00
CA GLN A 44 -5.25 -15.72 9.34
C GLN A 44 -5.06 -17.15 9.85
N GLN A 45 -5.19 -18.17 8.98
CA GLN A 45 -4.96 -19.57 9.33
C GLN A 45 -3.49 -19.87 9.61
N ILE A 46 -2.56 -19.28 8.84
CA ILE A 46 -1.11 -19.50 8.97
C ILE A 46 -0.57 -18.79 10.22
N ILE A 47 -0.97 -17.53 10.45
CA ILE A 47 -0.46 -16.72 11.57
C ILE A 47 -1.23 -17.01 12.87
N GLY A 48 -2.47 -17.47 12.77
CA GLY A 48 -3.37 -17.70 13.90
C GLY A 48 -3.93 -16.40 14.49
N ASP A 49 -4.61 -16.54 15.62
CA ASP A 49 -5.45 -15.47 16.20
C ASP A 49 -4.67 -14.39 16.97
N THR A 50 -3.34 -14.50 17.06
CA THR A 50 -2.48 -13.56 17.80
C THR A 50 -2.48 -12.17 17.16
N ILE A 51 -2.58 -12.10 15.83
CA ILE A 51 -2.56 -10.86 15.06
C ILE A 51 -3.90 -10.72 14.34
N LYS A 52 -4.58 -9.61 14.59
CA LYS A 52 -5.82 -9.29 13.86
C LYS A 52 -5.48 -8.73 12.49
N PHE A 53 -6.11 -9.28 11.47
CA PHE A 53 -6.05 -8.79 10.10
C PHE A 53 -7.41 -8.31 9.64
N ASP A 54 -7.43 -7.14 9.02
CA ASP A 54 -8.51 -6.69 8.15
C ASP A 54 -7.96 -6.58 6.72
N ASN A 55 -8.80 -6.64 5.69
CA ASN A 55 -8.35 -6.43 4.32
C ASN A 55 -8.95 -5.18 3.69
N VAL A 56 -8.17 -4.58 2.78
CA VAL A 56 -8.63 -3.52 1.90
C VAL A 56 -8.27 -3.85 0.47
N LYS A 57 -9.22 -3.65 -0.46
CA LYS A 57 -8.94 -3.72 -1.89
C LYS A 57 -8.41 -2.36 -2.35
N LEU A 58 -7.10 -2.27 -2.51
CA LEU A 58 -6.43 -1.12 -3.08
C LEU A 58 -5.78 -1.53 -4.40
N ASP A 59 -6.01 -0.74 -5.44
CA ASP A 59 -5.38 -0.95 -6.74
C ASP A 59 -4.00 -0.27 -6.72
N LEU A 60 -2.96 -1.07 -6.56
CA LEU A 60 -1.57 -0.60 -6.50
C LEU A 60 -0.90 -0.84 -7.85
N PRO A 61 -0.05 0.09 -8.32
CA PRO A 61 0.74 -0.17 -9.52
C PRO A 61 1.71 -1.34 -9.28
N GLU A 62 1.93 -2.14 -10.32
CA GLU A 62 2.96 -3.17 -10.30
C GLU A 62 4.30 -2.52 -10.66
N TYR A 63 5.18 -2.43 -9.66
CA TYR A 63 6.48 -1.79 -9.81
C TYR A 63 7.48 -2.73 -10.47
N GLN A 64 8.37 -2.15 -11.28
CA GLN A 64 9.56 -2.82 -11.76
C GLN A 64 10.76 -2.33 -10.93
N GLY A 65 11.68 -3.21 -10.61
CA GLY A 65 12.86 -2.88 -9.82
C GLY A 65 14.02 -3.83 -10.10
N ALA A 66 15.18 -3.51 -9.55
CA ALA A 66 16.38 -4.34 -9.71
C ALA A 66 16.34 -5.60 -8.85
N SER A 67 15.43 -5.64 -7.85
CA SER A 67 15.26 -6.77 -6.93
C SER A 67 13.80 -6.90 -6.45
N PRO A 68 13.33 -8.12 -6.09
CA PRO A 68 12.02 -8.33 -5.47
C PRO A 68 11.78 -7.50 -4.20
N GLU A 69 12.82 -7.30 -3.39
CA GLU A 69 12.76 -6.54 -2.14
C GLU A 69 12.46 -5.06 -2.39
N GLU A 70 13.07 -4.47 -3.41
CA GLU A 70 12.82 -3.09 -3.81
C GLU A 70 11.36 -2.91 -4.27
N ILE A 71 10.87 -3.82 -5.11
CA ILE A 71 9.49 -3.82 -5.62
C ILE A 71 8.50 -3.92 -4.46
N SER A 72 8.70 -4.91 -3.57
CA SER A 72 7.82 -5.14 -2.42
C SER A 72 7.79 -3.94 -1.46
N LYS A 73 8.96 -3.30 -1.24
CA LYS A 73 9.07 -2.10 -0.42
C LYS A 73 8.32 -0.92 -1.03
N GLN A 74 8.45 -0.69 -2.33
CA GLN A 74 7.73 0.39 -3.03
C GLN A 74 6.22 0.15 -2.99
N LYS A 75 5.77 -1.07 -3.23
CA LYS A 75 4.35 -1.47 -3.14
C LYS A 75 3.79 -1.21 -1.74
N CYS A 76 4.53 -1.60 -0.70
CA CYS A 76 4.12 -1.39 0.68
C CYS A 76 4.05 0.10 1.05
N LEU A 77 5.03 0.89 0.60
CA LEU A 77 5.07 2.33 0.87
C LEU A 77 3.93 3.07 0.18
N GLU A 78 3.62 2.71 -1.07
CA GLU A 78 2.49 3.29 -1.79
C GLU A 78 1.17 2.94 -1.11
N ALA A 79 1.00 1.69 -0.68
CA ALA A 79 -0.16 1.28 0.11
C ALA A 79 -0.31 2.10 1.39
N TYR A 80 0.78 2.28 2.13
CA TYR A 80 0.82 3.09 3.34
C TYR A 80 0.39 4.54 3.07
N ASN A 81 0.93 5.15 2.02
CA ASN A 81 0.62 6.53 1.64
C ASN A 81 -0.86 6.69 1.23
N ARG A 82 -1.41 5.73 0.48
CA ARG A 82 -2.81 5.77 0.04
C ARG A 82 -3.83 5.49 1.14
N LEU A 83 -3.40 4.84 2.22
CA LEU A 83 -4.21 4.60 3.41
C LEU A 83 -4.00 5.68 4.46
N ASP A 84 -3.68 6.92 4.03
CA ASP A 84 -3.48 8.10 4.87
C ASP A 84 -2.50 7.87 6.04
N GLY A 85 -1.49 7.03 5.83
CA GLY A 85 -0.50 6.71 6.85
C GLY A 85 -0.98 5.75 7.94
N CYS A 86 -1.88 4.81 7.60
CA CYS A 86 -2.28 3.73 8.51
C CYS A 86 -1.05 3.04 9.14
N ASN A 87 -0.97 3.00 10.46
CA ASN A 87 0.23 2.54 11.19
C ASN A 87 0.70 1.10 10.87
N LYS A 88 -0.14 0.26 10.27
CA LYS A 88 0.16 -1.15 10.01
C LYS A 88 -0.43 -1.60 8.67
N VAL A 89 0.42 -1.74 7.67
CA VAL A 89 0.06 -2.21 6.33
C VAL A 89 0.89 -3.43 5.98
N MET A 90 0.26 -4.40 5.35
CA MET A 90 0.90 -5.57 4.79
C MET A 90 0.49 -5.69 3.32
N VAL A 91 1.46 -5.94 2.45
CA VAL A 91 1.29 -6.27 1.04
C VAL A 91 1.91 -7.64 0.80
N GLU A 92 1.59 -8.25 -0.33
CA GLU A 92 2.13 -9.54 -0.75
C GLU A 92 2.59 -9.43 -2.20
N ASP A 93 3.80 -9.93 -2.46
CA ASP A 93 4.38 -10.10 -3.79
C ASP A 93 4.90 -11.53 -3.92
N THR A 94 4.69 -12.13 -5.08
CA THR A 94 5.15 -13.49 -5.39
C THR A 94 6.13 -13.42 -6.55
N CYS A 95 7.28 -14.06 -6.43
CA CYS A 95 8.32 -14.10 -7.45
C CYS A 95 8.71 -15.55 -7.75
N LEU A 96 9.10 -15.84 -8.99
CA LEU A 96 9.62 -17.14 -9.41
C LEU A 96 10.98 -16.94 -10.06
N GLY A 97 12.05 -17.42 -9.43
CA GLY A 97 13.41 -17.31 -9.97
C GLY A 97 14.04 -18.66 -10.26
N PHE A 98 14.59 -18.84 -11.46
CA PHE A 98 15.39 -20.02 -11.81
C PHE A 98 16.87 -19.72 -11.63
N ASN A 99 17.56 -20.57 -10.85
CA ASN A 99 19.00 -20.44 -10.62
C ASN A 99 19.81 -20.45 -11.92
N ALA A 100 19.43 -21.30 -12.89
CA ALA A 100 20.07 -21.40 -14.20
C ALA A 100 19.89 -20.14 -15.06
N MET A 101 18.90 -19.30 -14.75
CA MET A 101 18.64 -18.03 -15.44
C MET A 101 18.95 -16.83 -14.54
N HIS A 102 19.87 -16.99 -13.59
CA HIS A 102 20.28 -15.93 -12.67
C HIS A 102 19.09 -15.28 -11.92
N GLY A 103 18.09 -16.07 -11.53
CA GLY A 103 16.93 -15.59 -10.78
C GLY A 103 15.77 -15.08 -11.64
N LEU A 104 15.87 -15.14 -12.97
CA LEU A 104 14.74 -14.83 -13.87
C LEU A 104 13.73 -16.00 -13.92
N PRO A 105 12.44 -15.75 -14.23
CA PRO A 105 11.82 -14.45 -14.56
C PRO A 105 11.70 -13.48 -13.38
N GLY A 106 11.86 -13.95 -12.15
CA GLY A 106 11.88 -13.11 -10.94
C GLY A 106 10.50 -12.51 -10.65
N PRO A 107 10.40 -11.18 -10.45
CA PRO A 107 9.15 -10.49 -10.14
C PRO A 107 8.25 -10.20 -11.36
N TYR A 108 8.65 -10.63 -12.56
CA TYR A 108 7.95 -10.28 -13.81
C TYR A 108 6.97 -11.35 -14.29
N MET A 109 6.40 -12.12 -13.37
CA MET A 109 5.44 -13.21 -13.65
C MET A 109 3.99 -12.79 -13.43
#